data_AF-A0AAD7WDH5-F1
#
_entry.id   AF-A0AAD7WDH5-F1
#
_cell.length_a   1.000
_cell.length_b   1.000
_cell.length_c   1.000
_cell.angle_alpha   90.00
_cell.angle_beta   90.00
_cell.angle_gamma   90.00
#
_symmetry.space_group_name_H-M   'P 1'
#
loop_
_entity.id
_entity.type
_entity.pdbx_description
1 polymer ?
#
loop_
_entity_poly.entity_id
_entity_poly.type
_entity_poly.pdbx_seq_one_letter_code
_entity_poly.pdbx_strand_id
1 'polypeptide(L)'
;MSDEVAKAQVAQPGGDTIFGKIIRKEIPAKIFHEDEQCIAFYDKPIAQLSQAQGEDAALLGHMMMVAKKCAEMEGLTKGYRLVLNEGPDGGQSVYHIHIHVMGGRQMGWPPG
;
A
#
# COMPACT_ATOMS: atom_id res chain seq x y z
N MET A 1 4.17 -18.17 8.79
CA MET A 1 4.68 -16.93 9.41
C MET A 1 4.79 -15.91 8.30
N SER A 2 4.12 -14.78 8.45
CA SER A 2 3.89 -13.79 7.40
C SER A 2 5.22 -13.29 6.81
N ASP A 3 5.25 -13.13 5.49
CA ASP A 3 6.36 -12.60 4.68
C ASP A 3 6.98 -11.31 5.27
N GLU A 4 6.17 -10.52 5.97
CA GLU A 4 6.58 -9.30 6.67
C GLU A 4 7.50 -9.54 7.88
N VAL A 5 7.33 -10.66 8.61
CA VAL A 5 8.23 -11.01 9.73
C VAL A 5 9.60 -11.41 9.19
N ALA A 6 9.64 -12.11 8.05
CA ALA A 6 10.89 -12.45 7.39
C ALA A 6 11.59 -11.18 6.87
N LYS A 7 10.86 -10.27 6.19
CA LYS A 7 11.40 -9.00 5.70
C LYS A 7 11.94 -8.11 6.83
N ALA A 8 11.27 -8.06 7.98
CA ALA A 8 11.74 -7.32 9.15
C ALA A 8 13.06 -7.88 9.70
N GLN A 9 13.27 -9.20 9.61
CA GLN A 9 14.48 -9.86 10.11
C GLN A 9 15.70 -9.68 9.20
N VAL A 10 15.51 -9.46 7.88
CA VAL A 10 16.60 -9.16 6.93
C VAL A 10 16.79 -7.66 6.65
N ALA A 11 15.95 -6.79 7.21
CA ALA A 11 16.10 -5.35 7.07
C ALA A 11 17.43 -4.89 7.69
N GLN A 12 18.31 -4.32 6.86
CA GLN A 12 19.59 -3.76 7.33
C GLN A 12 19.48 -2.24 7.49
N PRO A 13 20.04 -1.67 8.58
CA PRO A 13 20.24 -0.23 8.69
C PRO A 13 21.11 0.29 7.53
N GLY A 14 20.69 1.38 6.87
CA GLY A 14 21.54 2.09 5.90
C GLY A 14 21.30 1.80 4.41
N GLY A 15 20.13 1.28 4.01
CA GLY A 15 19.76 1.13 2.60
C GLY A 15 19.08 2.36 1.97
N ASP A 16 18.92 2.35 0.64
CA ASP A 16 18.09 3.32 -0.07
C ASP A 16 16.60 3.05 0.21
N THR A 17 16.07 3.68 1.26
CA THR A 17 14.68 3.50 1.69
C THR A 17 13.74 4.49 1.01
N ILE A 18 12.44 4.22 1.10
CA ILE A 18 11.41 5.17 0.66
C ILE A 18 11.54 6.52 1.37
N PHE A 19 11.99 6.55 2.63
CA PHE A 19 12.27 7.80 3.35
C PHE A 19 13.53 8.49 2.83
N GLY A 20 14.56 7.75 2.42
CA GLY A 20 15.71 8.30 1.69
C GLY A 20 15.29 9.01 0.40
N LYS A 21 14.37 8.39 -0.36
CA LYS A 21 13.80 8.98 -1.58
C LYS A 21 12.98 10.24 -1.31
N ILE A 22 12.24 10.29 -0.21
CA ILE A 22 11.50 11.48 0.23
C ILE A 22 12.45 12.61 0.64
N ILE A 23 13.51 12.31 1.42
CA ILE A 23 14.55 13.28 1.80
C ILE A 23 15.20 13.88 0.55
N ARG A 24 15.53 13.04 -0.45
CA ARG A 24 16.12 13.46 -1.73
C ARG A 24 15.13 14.07 -2.73
N LYS A 25 13.85 14.24 -2.35
CA LYS A 25 12.76 14.77 -3.19
C LYS A 25 12.50 13.98 -4.48
N GLU A 26 12.91 12.71 -4.54
CA GLU A 26 12.63 11.82 -5.67
C GLU A 26 11.16 11.38 -5.71
N ILE A 27 10.52 11.36 -4.54
CA ILE A 27 9.10 11.05 -4.37
C ILE A 27 8.45 12.24 -3.65
N PRO A 28 7.30 12.75 -4.13
CA PRO A 28 6.61 13.86 -3.48
C PRO A 28 6.08 13.45 -2.11
N ALA A 29 6.31 14.29 -1.11
CA ALA A 29 5.69 14.22 0.20
C ALA A 29 5.25 15.63 0.60
N LYS A 30 4.16 15.75 1.36
CA LYS A 30 3.70 17.04 1.86
C LYS A 30 4.55 17.42 3.08
N ILE A 31 5.59 18.23 2.87
CA ILE A 31 6.55 18.59 3.91
C ILE A 31 5.90 19.57 4.90
N PHE A 32 6.00 19.26 6.18
CA PHE A 32 5.62 20.13 7.28
C PHE A 32 6.80 20.99 7.76
N HIS A 33 7.98 20.37 7.89
CA HIS A 33 9.20 21.02 8.35
C HIS A 33 10.43 20.38 7.70
N GLU A 34 11.47 21.17 7.45
CA GLU A 34 12.75 20.70 6.93
C GLU A 34 13.87 21.63 7.41
N ASP A 35 14.94 21.04 7.95
CA ASP A 35 16.16 21.74 8.35
C ASP A 35 17.40 20.90 8.01
N GLU A 36 18.58 21.36 8.45
CA GLU A 36 19.86 20.70 8.18
C GLU A 36 19.98 19.29 8.78
N GLN A 37 19.11 18.92 9.71
CA GLN A 37 19.19 17.67 10.47
C GLN A 37 18.01 16.73 10.21
N CYS A 38 16.83 17.25 9.85
CA CYS A 38 15.62 16.43 9.74
C CYS A 38 14.61 16.96 8.73
N ILE A 39 13.69 16.08 8.35
CA ILE A 39 12.48 16.40 7.59
C ILE A 39 11.27 15.81 8.32
N ALA A 40 10.21 16.59 8.44
CA ALA A 40 8.90 16.13 8.86
C ALA A 40 7.92 16.34 7.71
N PHE A 41 7.14 15.32 7.38
CA PHE A 41 6.14 15.38 6.33
C PHE A 41 4.83 14.77 6.83
N TYR A 42 3.72 15.27 6.30
CA TYR A 42 2.42 14.68 6.54
C TYR A 42 2.36 13.33 5.83
N ASP A 43 2.31 12.28 6.63
CA ASP A 43 1.76 11.01 6.19
C ASP A 43 0.23 11.08 6.32
N LYS A 44 -0.50 10.50 5.36
CA LYS A 44 -1.94 10.29 5.49
C LYS A 44 -2.19 8.79 5.62
N PRO A 45 -1.94 8.20 6.80
CA PRO A 45 -2.24 6.80 7.02
C PRO A 45 -3.76 6.64 7.14
N ILE A 46 -4.40 6.21 6.06
CA ILE A 46 -5.78 5.72 6.14
C ILE A 46 -5.70 4.32 6.75
N ALA A 47 -6.01 4.19 8.05
CA ALA A 47 -5.84 2.93 8.76
C ALA A 47 -6.75 1.81 8.23
N GLN A 48 -7.95 2.18 7.79
CA GLN A 48 -8.99 1.28 7.30
C GLN A 48 -9.97 2.06 6.41
N LEU A 49 -10.69 1.38 5.51
CA LEU A 49 -11.55 2.05 4.52
C LEU A 49 -12.71 2.81 5.20
N SER A 50 -13.23 2.30 6.32
CA SER A 50 -14.30 2.99 7.06
C SER A 50 -13.89 4.36 7.63
N GLN A 51 -12.60 4.67 7.68
CA GLN A 51 -12.09 5.98 8.13
C GLN A 51 -11.80 6.95 6.96
N ALA A 52 -11.85 6.46 5.71
CA ALA A 52 -11.63 7.31 4.55
C ALA A 52 -12.70 8.40 4.45
N GLN A 53 -12.28 9.60 4.05
CA GLN A 53 -13.14 10.77 3.87
C GLN A 53 -13.35 11.06 2.38
N GLY A 54 -14.27 11.98 2.06
CA GLY A 54 -14.54 12.36 0.67
C GLY A 54 -13.30 12.88 -0.08
N GLU A 55 -12.38 13.52 0.63
CA GLU A 55 -11.09 13.97 0.08
C GLU A 55 -10.14 12.82 -0.31
N ASP A 56 -10.35 11.60 0.20
CA ASP A 56 -9.55 10.43 -0.14
C ASP A 56 -9.99 9.74 -1.43
N ALA A 57 -11.13 10.13 -2.01
CA ALA A 57 -11.68 9.48 -3.20
C ALA A 57 -10.70 9.43 -4.38
N ALA A 58 -9.94 10.51 -4.59
CA ALA A 58 -8.92 10.56 -5.65
C ALA A 58 -7.76 9.57 -5.38
N LEU A 59 -7.33 9.45 -4.12
CA LEU A 59 -6.29 8.50 -3.72
C LEU A 59 -6.77 7.05 -3.85
N LEU A 60 -7.96 6.73 -3.36
CA LEU A 60 -8.56 5.39 -3.46
C LEU A 60 -8.75 4.97 -4.93
N GLY A 61 -9.24 5.89 -5.77
CA GLY A 61 -9.34 5.65 -7.22
C GLY A 61 -7.97 5.44 -7.86
N HIS A 62 -6.96 6.23 -7.46
CA HIS A 62 -5.59 6.04 -7.91
C HIS A 62 -5.03 4.66 -7.52
N MET A 63 -5.27 4.20 -6.30
CA MET A 63 -4.85 2.86 -5.84
C MET A 63 -5.43 1.75 -6.72
N MET A 64 -6.70 1.84 -7.14
CA MET A 64 -7.30 0.86 -8.05
C MET A 64 -6.62 0.86 -9.43
N MET A 65 -6.30 2.05 -9.96
CA MET A 65 -5.60 2.18 -11.24
C MET A 65 -4.17 1.63 -11.18
N VAL A 66 -3.47 1.85 -10.06
CA VAL A 66 -2.14 1.28 -9.81
C VAL A 66 -2.24 -0.24 -9.67
N ALA A 67 -3.23 -0.77 -8.95
CA ALA A 67 -3.45 -2.21 -8.82
C ALA A 67 -3.68 -2.88 -10.18
N LYS A 68 -4.46 -2.26 -11.08
CA LYS A 68 -4.61 -2.70 -12.48
C LYS A 68 -3.25 -2.75 -13.18
N LYS A 69 -2.45 -1.69 -13.09
CA LYS A 69 -1.13 -1.62 -13.74
C LYS A 69 -0.19 -2.71 -13.21
N CYS A 70 -0.18 -2.95 -11.89
CA CYS A 70 0.59 -4.05 -11.29
C CYS A 70 0.14 -5.40 -11.85
N ALA A 71 -1.17 -5.65 -11.98
CA ALA A 71 -1.68 -6.87 -12.58
C ALA A 71 -1.25 -7.05 -14.05
N GLU A 72 -1.20 -5.97 -14.84
CA GLU A 72 -0.68 -5.99 -16.20
C GLU A 72 0.82 -6.34 -16.24
N MET A 73 1.61 -5.74 -15.35
CA MET A 73 3.04 -6.02 -15.23
C MET A 73 3.34 -7.48 -14.84
N GLU A 74 2.50 -8.06 -13.98
CA GLU A 74 2.57 -9.47 -13.58
C GLU A 74 1.94 -10.43 -14.63
N GLY A 75 1.54 -9.94 -15.79
CA GLY A 75 1.02 -10.76 -16.88
C GLY A 75 -0.34 -11.40 -16.59
N LEU A 76 -1.14 -10.83 -15.69
CA LEU A 76 -2.48 -11.32 -15.30
C LEU A 76 -3.54 -11.02 -16.38
N THR A 77 -3.29 -11.49 -17.61
CA THR A 77 -4.10 -11.22 -18.81
C THR A 77 -5.46 -11.91 -18.83
N LYS A 78 -5.62 -13.00 -18.05
CA LYS A 78 -6.87 -13.77 -17.94
C LYS A 78 -7.80 -13.28 -16.82
N GLY A 79 -7.49 -12.11 -16.23
CA GLY A 79 -8.23 -11.55 -15.09
C GLY A 79 -7.55 -11.79 -13.75
N TYR A 80 -8.02 -11.06 -12.74
CA TYR A 80 -7.51 -11.04 -11.37
C TYR A 80 -8.62 -10.60 -10.40
N ARG A 81 -8.41 -10.82 -9.10
CA ARG A 81 -9.27 -10.34 -8.02
C ARG A 81 -8.54 -9.27 -7.22
N LEU A 82 -9.20 -8.14 -7.01
CA LEU A 82 -8.80 -7.14 -6.02
C LEU A 82 -9.57 -7.40 -4.73
N VAL A 83 -8.88 -7.36 -3.59
CA VAL A 83 -9.51 -7.48 -2.26
C VAL A 83 -9.01 -6.38 -1.36
N LEU A 84 -9.96 -5.69 -0.72
CA LEU A 84 -9.74 -4.76 0.37
C LEU A 84 -10.56 -5.27 1.55
N ASN A 85 -9.89 -5.52 2.66
CA ASN A 85 -10.49 -6.04 3.88
C ASN A 85 -10.77 -4.91 4.88
N GLU A 86 -11.91 -4.98 5.56
CA GLU A 86 -12.29 -4.02 6.59
C GLU A 86 -12.59 -4.75 7.90
N GLY A 87 -11.86 -4.39 8.95
CA GLY A 87 -12.08 -4.89 10.30
C GLY A 87 -11.93 -6.41 10.48
N PRO A 88 -12.35 -6.94 11.65
CA PRO A 88 -12.20 -8.35 11.98
C PRO A 88 -12.95 -9.29 11.02
N ASP A 89 -14.21 -8.99 10.71
CA ASP A 89 -15.06 -9.85 9.87
C ASP A 89 -14.62 -9.84 8.39
N GLY A 90 -14.05 -8.72 7.93
CA GLY A 90 -13.42 -8.65 6.62
C GLY A 90 -12.04 -9.32 6.57
N GLY A 91 -11.48 -9.76 7.70
CA GLY A 91 -10.15 -10.36 7.76
C GLY A 91 -9.00 -9.35 7.57
N GLN A 92 -9.16 -8.11 8.03
CA GLN A 92 -8.10 -7.11 7.99
C GLN A 92 -7.00 -7.46 9.00
N SER A 93 -5.77 -7.65 8.52
CA SER A 93 -4.63 -8.04 9.37
C SER A 93 -3.68 -6.89 9.72
N VAL A 94 -3.66 -5.83 8.90
CA VAL A 94 -2.85 -4.62 9.09
C VAL A 94 -3.74 -3.38 8.98
N TYR A 95 -3.67 -2.51 9.98
CA TYR A 95 -4.43 -1.25 10.05
C TYR A 95 -3.72 -0.13 9.28
N HIS A 96 -3.53 -0.39 7.98
CA HIS A 96 -3.15 0.55 6.95
C HIS A 96 -3.81 0.08 5.66
N ILE A 97 -4.49 0.96 4.92
CA ILE A 97 -5.26 0.56 3.75
C ILE A 97 -4.36 -0.10 2.69
N HIS A 98 -4.75 -1.29 2.24
CA HIS A 98 -4.01 -2.03 1.21
C HIS A 98 -4.98 -2.81 0.34
N ILE A 99 -4.59 -2.99 -0.93
CA ILE A 99 -5.35 -3.77 -1.91
C ILE A 99 -4.52 -5.00 -2.27
N HIS A 100 -5.07 -6.18 -2.05
CA HIS A 100 -4.48 -7.42 -2.56
C HIS A 100 -4.81 -7.58 -4.04
N VAL A 101 -3.79 -7.89 -4.85
CA VAL A 101 -3.95 -8.26 -6.26
C VAL A 101 -3.63 -9.75 -6.39
N MET A 102 -4.61 -10.55 -6.81
CA MET A 102 -4.45 -12.01 -6.93
C MET A 102 -4.88 -12.49 -8.31
N GLY A 103 -4.05 -13.29 -8.97
CA GLY A 103 -4.35 -13.87 -10.28
C GLY A 103 -3.47 -15.07 -10.60
N GLY A 104 -3.40 -15.44 -11.88
CA GLY A 104 -2.59 -16.58 -12.36
C GLY A 104 -3.30 -17.93 -12.22
N ARG A 105 -4.51 -17.95 -11.66
CA ARG A 105 -5.39 -19.12 -11.55
C ARG A 105 -6.86 -18.69 -11.51
N GLN A 106 -7.77 -19.63 -11.75
CA GLN A 106 -9.20 -19.41 -11.50
C GLN A 106 -9.41 -19.14 -10.00
N MET A 107 -10.08 -18.04 -9.68
CA MET A 107 -10.49 -17.71 -8.32
C MET A 107 -11.84 -18.37 -8.03
N GLY A 108 -11.98 -18.94 -6.83
CA GLY A 108 -13.23 -19.56 -6.35
C GLY A 108 -14.28 -18.53 -5.92
N TRP A 109 -15.51 -19.02 -5.69
CA TRP A 109 -16.62 -18.27 -5.15
C TRP A 109 -17.36 -19.13 -4.09
N PRO A 110 -17.67 -18.61 -2.89
CA PRO A 110 -17.46 -17.23 -2.41
C PRO A 110 -15.98 -16.82 -2.26
N PRO A 111 -15.67 -15.51 -2.19
CA PRO A 111 -14.31 -14.99 -2.17
C PRO A 111 -13.72 -14.94 -0.75
N GLY A 112 -13.84 -16.06 -0.02
CA GLY A 112 -13.58 -16.18 1.41
C GLY A 112 -14.48 -17.27 1.97
#